data_AF-A0A6A6A0P8-F1
#
_entry.id   AF-A0A6A6A0P8-F1
#
_cell.length_a   1.000
_cell.length_b   1.000
_cell.length_c   1.000
_cell.angle_alpha   90.00
_cell.angle_beta   90.00
_cell.angle_gamma   90.00
#
_symmetry.space_group_name_H-M   'P 1'
#
loop_
_entity.id
_entity.type
_entity.pdbx_description
1 polymer ?
#
loop_
_entity_poly.entity_id
_entity_poly.type
_entity_poly.pdbx_seq_one_letter_code
_entity_poly.pdbx_strand_id
1 'polypeptide(L)'
;MANYNQQFHATYTPCTPQSNYHDLACNHRVHVDHNFGCGSNCRVAVPEQPYVCPECLVADVRLDMQLDDLSLDASKKDGGEGGDRLRGIVDVNLQRLLERGYRVCRGVPKLDPALQFFNQFLEEEGLGGVGERSVTPRIAAPRQRVYKRPGRGARAGLERRAEAAAATAARTQRAGLERDDAATEAVREALQALALASNTA
;
A
#
# COMPACT_ATOMS: atom_id res chain seq x y z
N MET A 1 -11.89 36.78 -11.53
CA MET A 1 -12.04 35.51 -10.78
C MET A 1 -12.00 34.25 -11.67
N ALA A 2 -12.25 34.30 -12.98
CA ALA A 2 -12.17 33.13 -13.85
C ALA A 2 -10.78 32.44 -13.94
N ASN A 3 -9.70 33.16 -13.64
CA ASN A 3 -8.33 32.66 -13.75
C ASN A 3 -7.94 31.68 -12.62
N TYR A 4 -8.55 31.81 -11.43
CA TYR A 4 -8.19 30.98 -10.27
C TYR A 4 -8.62 29.52 -10.46
N ASN A 5 -9.84 29.29 -10.97
CA ASN A 5 -10.32 27.93 -11.25
C ASN A 5 -9.48 27.22 -12.31
N GLN A 6 -9.00 27.95 -13.32
CA GLN A 6 -8.13 27.37 -14.36
C GLN A 6 -6.78 26.95 -13.78
N GLN A 7 -6.17 27.79 -12.95
CA GLN A 7 -4.92 27.45 -12.26
C GLN A 7 -5.12 26.27 -11.30
N PHE A 8 -6.22 26.28 -10.54
CA PHE A 8 -6.57 25.19 -9.64
C PHE A 8 -6.65 23.84 -10.37
N HIS A 9 -7.42 23.79 -11.46
CA HIS A 9 -7.50 22.57 -12.26
C HIS A 9 -6.17 22.21 -12.91
N ALA A 10 -5.36 23.16 -13.35
CA ALA A 10 -4.06 22.87 -13.93
C ALA A 10 -3.10 22.21 -12.91
N THR A 11 -3.15 22.59 -11.63
CA THR A 11 -2.27 22.06 -10.59
C THR A 11 -2.75 20.75 -9.97
N TYR A 12 -4.06 20.56 -9.78
CA TYR A 12 -4.62 19.42 -9.02
C TYR A 12 -5.33 18.37 -9.88
N THR A 13 -5.48 18.61 -11.19
CA THR A 13 -6.01 17.59 -12.10
C THR A 13 -4.87 16.66 -12.51
N PRO A 14 -5.02 15.33 -12.36
CA PRO A 14 -3.95 14.40 -12.67
C PRO A 14 -3.58 14.45 -14.15
N CYS A 15 -2.30 14.19 -14.45
CA CYS A 15 -1.75 14.12 -15.80
C CYS A 15 -1.85 15.43 -16.61
N THR A 16 -1.92 16.58 -15.95
CA THR A 16 -1.70 17.88 -16.62
C THR A 16 -0.22 18.26 -16.56
N PRO A 17 0.27 19.12 -17.47
CA PRO A 17 1.68 19.56 -17.46
C PRO A 17 2.09 20.35 -16.23
N GLN A 18 1.15 20.79 -15.39
CA GLN A 18 1.40 21.59 -14.18
C GLN A 18 1.11 20.82 -12.90
N SER A 19 0.55 19.61 -13.00
CA SER A 19 0.18 18.82 -11.83
C SER A 19 1.27 17.84 -11.46
N ASN A 20 1.50 17.75 -10.15
CA ASN A 20 2.33 16.73 -9.52
C ASN A 20 1.62 15.37 -9.39
N TYR A 21 0.34 15.30 -9.77
CA TYR A 21 -0.47 14.09 -9.65
C TYR A 21 -0.55 13.38 -11.00
N HIS A 22 -0.34 12.06 -11.01
CA HIS A 22 -0.45 11.25 -12.21
C HIS A 22 -1.30 10.02 -11.97
N ASP A 23 -2.28 9.80 -12.85
CA ASP A 23 -3.02 8.54 -12.90
C ASP A 23 -2.25 7.55 -13.79
N LEU A 24 -1.89 6.41 -13.21
CA LEU A 24 -1.14 5.35 -13.89
C LEU A 24 -2.09 4.39 -14.63
N ALA A 25 -1.55 3.67 -15.62
CA ALA A 25 -2.28 2.65 -16.39
C ALA A 25 -2.81 1.50 -15.50
N CYS A 26 -2.13 1.22 -14.38
CA CYS A 26 -2.59 0.26 -13.37
C CYS A 26 -3.78 0.76 -12.51
N ASN A 27 -4.33 1.93 -12.83
CA ASN A 27 -5.46 2.54 -12.13
C ASN A 27 -5.16 3.04 -10.69
N HIS A 28 -3.88 3.23 -10.33
CA HIS A 28 -3.48 3.93 -9.11
C HIS A 28 -3.06 5.37 -9.39
N ARG A 29 -3.07 6.23 -8.38
CA ARG A 29 -2.61 7.62 -8.46
C ARG A 29 -1.32 7.80 -7.68
N VAL A 30 -0.40 8.54 -8.25
CA VAL A 30 0.88 8.88 -7.62
C VAL A 30 1.09 10.39 -7.57
N HIS A 31 1.78 10.86 -6.54
CA HIS A 31 2.25 12.23 -6.36
C HIS A 31 3.77 12.25 -6.48
N VAL A 32 4.29 13.23 -7.19
CA VAL A 32 5.72 13.44 -7.40
C VAL A 32 6.09 14.81 -6.83
N ASP A 33 7.19 14.88 -6.08
CA ASP A 33 7.55 16.11 -5.36
C ASP A 33 7.93 17.26 -6.29
N HIS A 34 8.46 16.91 -7.47
CA HIS A 34 8.71 17.83 -8.55
C HIS A 34 7.89 17.45 -9.77
N ASN A 35 7.35 18.46 -10.43
CA ASN A 35 6.57 18.25 -11.64
C ASN A 35 7.48 17.74 -12.76
N PHE A 36 7.44 16.44 -12.96
CA PHE A 36 7.92 15.78 -14.16
C PHE A 36 6.70 15.47 -15.02
N GLY A 37 6.83 15.58 -16.34
CA GLY A 37 5.74 15.25 -17.26
C GLY A 37 5.19 13.84 -17.04
N CYS A 38 4.11 13.50 -17.74
CA CYS A 38 3.59 12.14 -17.68
C CYS A 38 4.66 11.12 -18.10
N GLY A 39 4.72 9.99 -17.40
CA GLY A 39 5.60 8.88 -17.76
C GLY A 39 4.97 7.96 -18.82
N SER A 40 5.77 7.02 -19.32
CA SER A 40 5.30 5.99 -20.27
C SER A 40 4.21 5.07 -19.72
N ASN A 41 4.10 4.95 -18.39
CA ASN A 41 3.06 4.16 -17.73
C ASN A 41 1.90 5.01 -17.17
N CYS A 42 1.83 6.30 -17.47
CA CYS A 42 0.66 7.11 -17.18
C CYS A 42 -0.53 6.73 -18.08
N ARG A 43 -1.75 7.05 -17.63
CA ARG A 43 -2.96 6.90 -18.43
C ARG A 43 -2.90 7.73 -19.72
N VAL A 44 -2.32 8.93 -19.63
CA VAL A 44 -1.92 9.75 -20.77
C VAL A 44 -0.43 9.51 -20.98
N ALA A 45 -0.08 8.43 -21.67
CA ALA A 45 1.32 8.02 -21.83
C ALA A 45 2.10 9.01 -22.70
N VAL A 46 3.29 9.37 -22.24
CA VAL A 46 4.28 10.18 -22.97
C VAL A 46 5.60 9.38 -22.96
N PRO A 47 6.47 9.48 -23.98
CA PRO A 47 7.74 8.75 -24.05
C PRO A 47 8.80 9.26 -23.03
N GLU A 48 8.40 9.49 -21.79
CA GLU A 48 9.28 9.77 -20.66
C GLU A 48 9.43 8.56 -19.73
N GLN A 49 10.29 8.72 -18.72
CA GLN A 49 10.54 7.70 -17.70
C GLN A 49 9.25 7.30 -16.96
N PRO A 50 9.01 5.99 -16.76
CA PRO A 50 7.83 5.51 -16.04
C PRO A 50 7.92 5.81 -14.53
N TYR A 51 6.79 5.79 -13.85
CA TYR A 51 6.70 5.96 -12.40
C TYR A 51 6.61 4.61 -11.67
N VAL A 52 7.25 4.48 -10.51
CA VAL A 52 7.05 3.33 -9.60
C VAL A 52 5.68 3.41 -8.98
N CYS A 53 4.78 2.44 -9.21
CA CYS A 53 3.51 2.42 -8.50
C CYS A 53 3.67 1.71 -7.14
N PRO A 54 3.50 2.40 -5.99
CA PRO A 54 3.72 1.77 -4.69
C PRO A 54 2.74 0.64 -4.39
N GLU A 55 1.48 0.78 -4.80
CA GLU A 55 0.46 -0.27 -4.62
C GLU A 55 0.78 -1.53 -5.43
N CYS A 56 1.27 -1.39 -6.67
CA CYS A 56 1.73 -2.53 -7.47
C CYS A 56 3.00 -3.14 -6.90
N LEU A 57 3.95 -2.32 -6.42
CA LEU A 57 5.18 -2.82 -5.78
C LEU A 57 4.87 -3.63 -4.52
N VAL A 58 3.91 -3.19 -3.69
CA VAL A 58 3.43 -3.99 -2.55
C VAL A 58 2.86 -5.32 -3.00
N ALA A 59 2.07 -5.35 -4.08
CA ALA A 59 1.53 -6.59 -4.62
C ALA A 59 2.63 -7.55 -5.12
N ASP A 60 3.65 -7.03 -5.80
CA ASP A 60 4.80 -7.79 -6.28
C ASP A 60 5.62 -8.35 -5.11
N VAL A 61 5.91 -7.53 -4.09
CA VAL A 61 6.61 -7.98 -2.87
C VAL A 61 5.82 -9.07 -2.15
N ARG A 62 4.50 -8.95 -2.06
CA ARG A 62 3.64 -9.99 -1.47
C ARG A 62 3.70 -11.30 -2.26
N LEU A 63 3.70 -11.22 -3.59
CA LEU A 63 3.84 -12.39 -4.45
C LEU A 63 5.20 -13.06 -4.21
N ASP A 64 6.27 -12.27 -4.19
CA ASP A 64 7.62 -12.77 -3.95
C ASP A 64 7.72 -13.45 -2.59
N MET A 65 7.20 -12.86 -1.51
CA MET A 65 7.14 -13.50 -0.19
C MET A 65 6.41 -14.84 -0.20
N GLN A 66 5.28 -14.94 -0.92
CA GLN A 66 4.52 -16.19 -1.04
C GLN A 66 5.29 -17.26 -1.83
N LEU A 67 5.95 -16.87 -2.91
CA LEU A 67 6.80 -17.77 -3.70
C LEU A 67 8.02 -18.24 -2.91
N ASP A 68 8.60 -17.35 -2.11
CA ASP A 68 9.72 -17.65 -1.23
C ASP A 68 9.32 -18.62 -0.10
N ASP A 69 8.08 -18.55 0.40
CA ASP A 69 7.52 -19.50 1.37
C ASP A 69 7.23 -20.88 0.73
N LEU A 70 7.05 -20.94 -0.60
CA LEU A 70 6.86 -22.19 -1.35
C LEU A 70 8.19 -22.85 -1.78
N SER A 71 9.30 -22.12 -1.74
CA SER A 71 10.60 -22.67 -2.12
C SER A 71 11.04 -23.74 -1.11
N LEU A 72 11.27 -24.96 -1.62
CA LEU A 72 11.70 -26.12 -0.82
C LEU A 72 13.20 -26.11 -0.48
N ASP A 73 13.90 -25.01 -0.76
CA ASP A 73 15.31 -24.84 -0.43
C ASP A 73 15.48 -24.73 1.10
N ALA A 74 15.45 -25.89 1.75
CA ALA A 74 15.55 -26.07 3.20
C ALA A 74 16.87 -25.55 3.81
N SER A 75 17.84 -25.19 2.96
CA SER A 75 19.15 -24.68 3.35
C SER A 75 19.16 -23.21 3.76
N LYS A 76 18.07 -22.45 3.54
CA LYS A 76 17.96 -21.02 3.91
C LYS A 76 16.99 -20.75 5.06
N LYS A 77 16.87 -21.68 6.01
CA LYS A 77 16.20 -21.42 7.29
C LYS A 77 17.17 -20.72 8.26
N ASP A 78 17.75 -19.61 7.83
CA ASP A 78 18.34 -18.67 8.78
C ASP A 78 17.18 -17.96 9.46
N GLY A 79 17.09 -18.09 10.78
CA GLY A 79 16.04 -17.54 11.64
C GLY A 79 16.04 -16.02 11.75
N GLY A 80 16.33 -15.31 10.65
CA GLY A 80 16.19 -13.86 10.57
C GLY A 80 14.75 -13.46 10.82
N GLU A 81 14.57 -12.48 11.71
CA GLU A 81 13.28 -11.86 12.00
C GLU A 81 12.63 -11.44 10.68
N GLY A 82 11.37 -11.84 10.46
CA GLY A 82 10.70 -11.69 9.15
C GLY A 82 10.68 -10.28 8.58
N GLY A 83 10.94 -9.25 9.40
CA GLY A 83 11.07 -7.86 8.96
C GLY A 83 12.30 -7.58 8.10
N ASP A 84 13.47 -8.12 8.43
CA ASP A 84 14.68 -7.86 7.64
C ASP A 84 14.66 -8.58 6.29
N ARG A 85 14.04 -9.77 6.26
CA ARG A 85 13.78 -10.50 5.02
C ARG A 85 12.85 -9.70 4.11
N LEU A 86 11.77 -9.14 4.65
CA LEU A 86 10.84 -8.31 3.91
C LEU A 86 11.53 -7.07 3.32
N ARG A 87 12.33 -6.36 4.12
CA ARG A 87 13.12 -5.22 3.64
C ARG A 87 14.03 -5.60 2.48
N GLY A 88 14.74 -6.73 2.59
CA GLY A 88 15.57 -7.22 1.49
C GLY A 88 14.79 -7.49 0.18
N ILE A 89 13.57 -8.04 0.25
CA ILE A 89 12.73 -8.26 -0.94
C ILE A 89 12.26 -6.93 -1.55
N VAL A 90 11.87 -5.98 -0.70
CA VAL A 90 11.47 -4.62 -1.12
C VAL A 90 12.64 -3.94 -1.83
N ASP A 91 13.83 -3.95 -1.22
CA ASP A 91 15.03 -3.30 -1.76
C ASP A 91 15.44 -3.89 -3.11
N VAL A 92 15.41 -5.23 -3.25
CA VAL A 92 15.74 -5.89 -4.52
C VAL A 92 14.76 -5.51 -5.63
N ASN A 93 13.45 -5.49 -5.34
CA ASN A 93 12.44 -5.13 -6.33
C ASN A 93 12.51 -3.64 -6.69
N LEU A 94 12.71 -2.79 -5.70
CA LEU A 94 12.83 -1.35 -5.90
C LEU A 94 14.09 -1.02 -6.70
N GLN A 95 15.25 -1.59 -6.34
CA GLN A 95 16.50 -1.44 -7.07
C GLN A 95 16.36 -1.87 -8.53
N ARG A 96 15.70 -3.01 -8.78
CA ARG A 96 15.42 -3.49 -10.15
C ARG A 96 14.58 -2.48 -10.96
N LEU A 97 13.65 -1.77 -10.33
CA LEU A 97 12.86 -0.73 -11.00
C LEU A 97 13.70 0.53 -11.24
N LEU A 98 14.54 0.92 -10.29
CA LEU A 98 15.44 2.07 -10.43
C LEU A 98 16.47 1.86 -11.54
N GLU A 99 17.05 0.67 -11.66
CA GLU A 99 17.97 0.30 -12.75
C GLU A 99 17.32 0.37 -14.13
N ARG A 100 15.99 0.18 -14.20
CA ARG A 100 15.20 0.36 -15.43
C ARG A 100 14.83 1.82 -15.70
N GLY A 101 15.26 2.75 -14.85
CA GLY A 101 14.99 4.19 -14.98
C GLY A 101 13.59 4.60 -14.54
N TYR A 102 12.95 3.84 -13.62
CA TYR A 102 11.68 4.26 -13.03
C TYR A 102 11.90 5.39 -12.01
N ARG A 103 10.98 6.35 -11.98
CA ARG A 103 10.97 7.46 -11.03
C ARG A 103 10.23 7.08 -9.75
N VAL A 104 10.84 7.35 -8.60
CA VAL A 104 10.23 7.16 -7.28
C VAL A 104 9.09 8.17 -7.11
N CYS A 105 7.97 7.74 -6.52
CA CYS A 105 6.85 8.62 -6.22
C CYS A 105 6.04 8.09 -5.03
N ARG A 106 5.18 8.96 -4.48
CA ARG A 106 4.31 8.65 -3.35
C ARG A 106 2.95 8.18 -3.86
N GLY A 107 2.43 7.09 -3.30
CA GLY A 107 1.08 6.61 -3.58
C GLY A 107 0.04 7.50 -2.92
N VAL A 108 -1.01 7.87 -3.65
CA VAL A 108 -2.06 8.79 -3.16
C VAL A 108 -3.43 8.25 -3.52
N PRO A 109 -4.44 8.36 -2.63
CA PRO A 109 -5.80 8.01 -2.97
C PRO A 109 -6.35 8.84 -4.14
N LYS A 110 -7.21 8.21 -4.94
CA LYS A 110 -7.95 8.88 -6.03
C LYS A 110 -9.05 9.77 -5.48
N LEU A 111 -8.70 11.02 -5.19
CA LEU A 111 -9.62 12.05 -4.72
C LEU A 111 -10.00 13.01 -5.87
N ASP A 112 -11.13 13.71 -5.72
CA ASP A 112 -11.47 14.86 -6.58
C ASP A 112 -10.35 15.93 -6.46
N PRO A 113 -9.95 16.64 -7.53
CA PRO A 113 -9.01 17.77 -7.45
C PRO A 113 -9.26 18.73 -6.28
N ALA A 114 -10.53 19.05 -5.99
CA ALA A 114 -10.91 19.87 -4.83
C ALA A 114 -10.41 19.25 -3.51
N LEU A 115 -10.65 17.96 -3.32
CA LEU A 115 -10.25 17.22 -2.13
C LEU A 115 -8.74 16.94 -2.08
N GLN A 116 -8.06 16.83 -3.23
CA GLN A 116 -6.60 16.71 -3.30
C GLN A 116 -5.92 17.97 -2.76
N PHE A 117 -6.40 19.15 -3.15
CA PHE A 117 -5.92 20.41 -2.59
C PHE A 117 -6.05 20.43 -1.07
N PHE A 118 -7.23 20.09 -0.55
CA PHE A 118 -7.43 20.04 0.90
C PHE A 118 -6.52 19.01 1.57
N ASN A 119 -6.32 17.84 0.96
CA ASN A 119 -5.43 16.83 1.52
C ASN A 119 -3.98 17.33 1.59
N GLN A 120 -3.48 17.93 0.52
CA GLN A 120 -2.14 18.49 0.48
C GLN A 120 -1.98 19.64 1.49
N PHE A 121 -2.95 20.55 1.56
CA PHE A 121 -2.95 21.64 2.53
C PHE A 121 -2.89 21.13 3.97
N LEU A 122 -3.68 20.09 4.31
CA LEU A 122 -3.65 19.50 5.65
C LEU A 122 -2.32 18.82 5.96
N GLU A 123 -1.68 18.18 4.97
CA GLU A 123 -0.36 17.58 5.14
C GLU A 123 0.73 18.65 5.36
N GLU A 124 0.69 19.75 4.62
CA GLU A 124 1.63 20.88 4.76
C GLU A 124 1.49 21.61 6.10
N GLU A 125 0.26 21.76 6.60
CA GLU A 125 -0.03 22.34 7.92
C GLU A 125 0.19 21.34 9.08
N GLY A 126 0.59 20.10 8.79
CA GLY A 126 0.84 19.07 9.80
C GLY A 126 -0.42 18.56 10.51
N LEU A 127 -1.59 18.75 9.90
CA LEU A 127 -2.91 18.37 10.47
C LEU A 127 -3.31 16.92 10.19
N GLY A 128 -2.48 16.17 9.46
CA GLY A 128 -2.75 14.78 9.07
C GLY A 128 -3.73 14.69 7.89
N GLY A 129 -3.30 14.08 6.80
CA GLY A 129 -4.09 13.99 5.57
C GLY A 129 -5.32 13.08 5.70
N VAL A 130 -6.29 13.25 4.79
CA VAL A 130 -7.53 12.46 4.62
C VAL A 130 -7.27 10.98 4.25
N GLY A 131 -6.01 10.55 4.15
CA GLY A 131 -5.58 9.17 3.90
C GLY A 131 -4.73 8.54 5.00
N GLU A 132 -4.30 9.32 6.00
CA GLU A 132 -3.52 8.83 7.14
C GLU A 132 -4.46 8.15 8.15
N ARG A 133 -5.07 7.05 7.71
CA ARG A 133 -5.49 6.04 8.67
C ARG A 133 -4.22 5.45 9.23
N SER A 134 -3.74 6.02 10.34
CA SER A 134 -3.08 5.21 11.35
C SER A 134 -4.01 4.03 11.59
N VAL A 135 -3.66 2.87 11.05
CA VAL A 135 -4.34 1.60 11.32
C VAL A 135 -3.98 1.25 12.75
N THR A 136 -4.52 2.01 13.70
CA THR A 136 -4.77 1.46 15.02
C THR A 136 -6.06 0.69 14.87
N PRO A 137 -6.03 -0.66 14.86
CA PRO A 137 -7.27 -1.39 14.89
C PRO A 137 -7.94 -1.05 16.23
N ARG A 138 -8.99 -0.22 16.20
CA ARG A 138 -10.00 -0.26 17.25
C ARG A 138 -10.63 -1.63 17.15
N ILE A 139 -10.07 -2.57 17.91
CA ILE A 139 -10.64 -3.90 18.15
C ILE A 139 -12.02 -3.66 18.76
N ALA A 140 -13.04 -3.58 17.91
CA ALA A 140 -14.42 -3.53 18.35
C ALA A 140 -14.71 -4.88 19.00
N ALA A 141 -14.93 -4.86 20.32
CA ALA A 141 -15.28 -6.05 21.09
C ALA A 141 -16.48 -6.77 20.44
N PRO A 142 -16.46 -8.10 20.33
CA PRO A 142 -17.55 -8.84 19.72
C PRO A 142 -18.81 -8.70 20.59
N ARG A 143 -19.88 -8.14 19.99
CA ARG A 143 -21.23 -8.15 20.58
C ARG A 143 -21.70 -9.60 20.72
N GLN A 144 -21.69 -10.12 21.95
CA GLN A 144 -22.28 -11.41 22.28
C GLN A 144 -23.78 -11.40 21.96
N ARG A 145 -24.18 -12.09 20.87
CA ARG A 145 -25.58 -12.46 20.66
C ARG A 145 -25.88 -13.69 21.50
N VAL A 146 -26.72 -13.52 22.52
CA VAL A 146 -27.28 -14.60 23.33
C VAL A 146 -28.27 -15.39 22.46
N TYR A 147 -27.83 -16.53 21.92
CA TYR A 147 -28.73 -17.50 21.29
C TYR A 147 -29.16 -18.57 22.31
N LYS A 148 -30.47 -18.69 22.53
CA LYS A 148 -31.09 -19.81 23.28
C LYS A 148 -30.84 -21.12 22.50
N ARG A 149 -30.17 -22.09 23.14
CA ARG A 149 -29.90 -23.42 22.54
C ARG A 149 -31.06 -24.39 22.73
N PRO A 150 -31.40 -25.20 21.70
CA PRO A 150 -32.18 -26.43 21.82
C PRO A 150 -31.30 -27.65 22.15
N GLY A 151 -31.85 -28.58 22.94
CA GLY A 151 -31.65 -30.04 22.86
C GLY A 151 -30.27 -30.64 23.09
N ARG A 152 -30.07 -31.22 24.28
CA ARG A 152 -28.89 -31.96 24.78
C ARG A 152 -28.84 -33.37 24.13
N GLY A 153 -27.81 -33.73 23.36
CA GLY A 153 -27.65 -35.14 22.98
C GLY A 153 -26.54 -35.52 22.01
N ALA A 154 -26.41 -34.87 20.84
CA ALA A 154 -25.58 -35.43 19.75
C ALA A 154 -24.60 -34.45 19.07
N ARG A 155 -24.47 -33.21 19.55
CA ARG A 155 -23.69 -32.15 18.86
C ARG A 155 -22.29 -31.86 19.43
N ALA A 156 -21.91 -32.44 20.57
CA ALA A 156 -20.73 -31.99 21.32
C ALA A 156 -19.36 -32.31 20.66
N GLY A 157 -19.28 -33.28 19.74
CA GLY A 157 -18.05 -33.65 19.04
C GLY A 157 -17.84 -32.91 17.71
N LEU A 158 -18.92 -32.68 16.96
CA LEU A 158 -18.90 -31.92 15.70
C LEU A 158 -18.72 -30.42 15.94
N GLU A 159 -19.32 -29.87 17.01
CA GLU A 159 -19.15 -28.45 17.38
C GLU A 159 -17.70 -28.15 17.79
N ARG A 160 -17.03 -29.03 18.55
CA ARG A 160 -15.61 -28.83 18.90
C ARG A 160 -14.66 -28.90 17.71
N ARG A 161 -14.94 -29.78 16.73
CA ARG A 161 -14.17 -29.84 15.48
C ARG A 161 -14.42 -28.63 14.59
N ALA A 162 -15.65 -28.14 14.51
CA ALA A 162 -15.98 -26.92 13.79
C ALA A 162 -15.39 -25.68 14.47
N GLU A 163 -15.42 -25.58 15.80
CA GLU A 163 -14.76 -24.50 16.57
C GLU A 163 -13.24 -24.55 16.43
N ALA A 164 -12.62 -25.74 16.47
CA ALA A 164 -11.18 -25.87 16.25
C ALA A 164 -10.80 -25.46 14.82
N ALA A 165 -11.52 -25.93 13.80
CA ALA A 165 -11.27 -25.55 12.41
C ALA A 165 -11.48 -24.04 12.16
N ALA A 166 -12.52 -23.44 12.77
CA ALA A 166 -12.78 -22.01 12.69
C ALA A 166 -11.71 -21.19 13.42
N ALA A 167 -11.22 -21.65 14.58
CA ALA A 167 -10.14 -21.00 15.32
C ALA A 167 -8.81 -21.07 14.55
N THR A 168 -8.53 -22.19 13.87
CA THR A 168 -7.36 -22.31 12.99
C THR A 168 -7.49 -21.36 11.81
N ALA A 169 -8.61 -21.37 11.09
CA ALA A 169 -8.86 -20.47 9.96
C ALA A 169 -8.77 -18.98 10.34
N ALA A 170 -9.32 -18.60 11.51
CA ALA A 170 -9.22 -17.24 12.02
C ALA A 170 -7.78 -16.82 12.36
N ARG A 171 -6.95 -17.75 12.88
CA ARG A 171 -5.52 -17.50 13.10
C ARG A 171 -4.77 -17.32 11.79
N THR A 172 -5.03 -18.15 10.78
CA THR A 172 -4.38 -18.01 9.46
C THR A 172 -4.77 -16.71 8.78
N GLN A 173 -6.04 -16.30 8.86
CA GLN A 173 -6.50 -15.01 8.32
C GLN A 173 -5.84 -13.83 9.01
N ARG A 174 -5.71 -13.87 10.35
CA ARG A 174 -5.06 -12.79 11.10
C ARG A 174 -3.58 -12.67 10.79
N ALA A 175 -2.87 -13.80 10.71
CA ALA A 175 -1.45 -13.81 10.32
C ALA A 175 -1.24 -13.32 8.88
N GLY A 176 -2.18 -13.57 7.97
CA GLY A 176 -2.16 -13.02 6.61
C GLY A 176 -2.29 -11.49 6.60
N LEU A 177 -3.27 -10.95 7.34
CA LEU A 177 -3.49 -9.50 7.43
C LEU A 177 -2.30 -8.76 8.07
N GLU A 178 -1.69 -9.33 9.12
CA GLU A 178 -0.50 -8.72 9.76
C GLU A 178 0.71 -8.68 8.81
N ARG A 179 0.87 -9.68 7.93
CA ARG A 179 1.91 -9.67 6.89
C ARG A 179 1.61 -8.62 5.80
N ASP A 180 0.34 -8.45 5.43
CA ASP A 180 -0.09 -7.48 4.43
C ASP A 180 0.18 -6.03 4.86
N ASP A 181 -0.04 -5.72 6.15
CA ASP A 181 0.26 -4.41 6.73
C ASP A 181 1.77 -4.15 6.75
N ALA A 182 2.57 -5.15 7.15
CA ALA A 182 4.03 -5.05 7.19
C ALA A 182 4.63 -4.78 5.80
N ALA A 183 4.17 -5.48 4.75
CA ALA A 183 4.64 -5.25 3.38
C ALA A 183 4.34 -3.83 2.89
N THR A 184 3.17 -3.31 3.24
CA THR A 184 2.75 -1.95 2.89
C THR A 184 3.62 -0.91 3.60
N GLU A 185 3.93 -1.14 4.87
CA GLU A 185 4.78 -0.27 5.68
C GLU A 185 6.23 -0.26 5.19
N ALA A 186 6.81 -1.43 4.92
CA ALA A 186 8.20 -1.55 4.43
C ALA A 186 8.39 -0.86 3.07
N VAL A 187 7.44 -1.01 2.14
CA VAL A 187 7.49 -0.31 0.85
C VAL A 187 7.40 1.20 1.03
N ARG A 188 6.52 1.67 1.93
CA ARG A 188 6.39 3.10 2.22
C ARG A 188 7.69 3.67 2.80
N GLU A 189 8.29 2.96 3.77
CA GLU A 189 9.56 3.35 4.40
C GLU A 189 10.69 3.44 3.37
N ALA A 190 10.84 2.44 2.51
CA ALA A 190 11.88 2.42 1.47
C ALA A 190 11.72 3.58 0.46
N LEU A 191 10.49 3.84 0.01
CA LEU A 191 10.23 4.96 -0.91
C LEU A 191 10.49 6.32 -0.23
N GLN A 192 10.12 6.47 1.04
CA GLN A 192 10.36 7.69 1.80
C GLN A 192 11.86 7.93 2.04
N ALA A 193 12.63 6.87 2.35
CA ALA A 193 14.08 6.97 2.52
C ALA A 193 14.78 7.45 1.24
N LEU A 194 14.34 6.96 0.06
CA LEU A 194 14.86 7.43 -1.22
C LEU A 194 14.49 8.88 -1.52
N ALA A 195 13.25 9.29 -1.25
CA ALA A 195 12.81 10.67 -1.45
C ALA A 195 13.61 11.67 -0.60
N LEU A 196 13.95 11.29 0.64
CA LEU A 196 14.83 12.09 1.50
C LEU A 196 16.26 12.15 0.97
N ALA A 197 16.80 11.02 0.48
CA ALA A 197 18.14 10.98 -0.08
C ALA A 197 18.28 11.86 -1.33
N SER A 198 17.28 11.90 -2.21
CA SER A 198 17.29 12.74 -3.41
C SER A 198 17.28 14.24 -3.13
N ASN A 199 16.81 14.67 -1.95
CA ASN A 199 16.79 16.09 -1.56
C ASN A 199 18.12 16.58 -0.96
N THR A 200 19.06 15.67 -0.70
CA THR A 200 20.36 15.98 -0.06
C THR A 200 21.54 16.01 -1.03
N ALA A 201 21.31 15.68 -2.31
CA ALA A 201 22.30 15.69 -3.38
C ALA A 201 22.15 16.92 -4.27
#